data_AF-A0A4P9ZCM0-F1
#
_entry.id   AF-A0A4P9ZCM0-F1
#
_cell.length_a   1.000
_cell.length_b   1.000
_cell.length_c   1.000
_cell.angle_alpha   90.00
_cell.angle_beta   90.00
_cell.angle_gamma   90.00
#
_symmetry.space_group_name_H-M   'P 1'
#
loop_
_entity.id
_entity.type
_entity.pdbx_description
1 polymer ?
#
loop_
_entity_poly.entity_id
_entity_poly.type
_entity_poly.pdbx_seq_one_letter_code
_entity_poly.pdbx_strand_id
1 'polypeptide(L)' 'RNNLPKETTYILLKWLEEHLNHPYPNSFEKTQLMFSTGLNQQQLSNWFINARRRKI' A
#
# COMPACT_ATOMS: atom_id res chain seq x y z
N ARG A 1 18.06 -2.92 -0.71
CA ARG A 1 16.62 -2.60 -0.74
C ARG A 1 16.08 -2.89 0.66
N ASN A 2 15.62 -1.87 1.40
CA ASN A 2 14.97 -2.10 2.69
C ASN A 2 13.60 -2.74 2.41
N ASN A 3 13.43 -3.99 2.83
CA ASN A 3 12.13 -4.64 2.77
C ASN A 3 11.26 -4.06 3.88
N LEU A 4 10.00 -3.76 3.56
CA LEU A 4 9.04 -3.37 4.58
C LEU A 4 8.80 -4.53 5.54
N PRO A 5 8.45 -4.27 6.81
CA PRO A 5 8.03 -5.30 7.74
C PRO A 5 6.93 -6.19 7.14
N LYS A 6 6.89 -7.46 7.56
CA LYS A 6 5.89 -8.42 7.06
C LYS A 6 4.46 -7.94 7.33
N GLU A 7 4.24 -7.37 8.52
CA GLU A 7 2.95 -6.82 8.94
C GLU A 7 2.51 -5.64 8.05
N THR A 8 3.39 -4.66 7.83
CA THR A 8 3.15 -3.57 6.87
C THR A 8 2.79 -4.10 5.49
N THR A 9 3.57 -5.07 4.99
CA THR A 9 3.34 -5.64 3.67
C THR A 9 2.01 -6.38 3.60
N TYR A 10 1.62 -7.09 4.66
CA TYR A 10 0.34 -7.79 4.77
C TYR A 10 -0.84 -6.82 4.70
N ILE A 11 -0.81 -5.72 5.46
CA ILE A 11 -1.88 -4.69 5.45
C ILE A 11 -2.06 -4.12 4.04
N LEU A 12 -0.95 -3.76 3.38
CA LEU A 12 -0.98 -3.16 2.05
C LEU A 12 -1.43 -4.13 0.96
N LEU A 13 -1.01 -5.40 1.05
CA LEU A 13 -1.45 -6.45 0.12
C LEU A 13 -2.93 -6.74 0.29
N LYS A 14 -3.43 -6.83 1.53
CA LYS A 14 -4.85 -7.05 1.81
C LYS A 14 -5.71 -5.95 1.16
N TRP A 15 -5.36 -4.69 1.37
CA TRP A 15 -6.08 -3.57 0.74
C TRP A 15 -6.04 -3.68 -0.79
N LEU A 16 -4.88 -4.04 -1.37
CA LEU A 16 -4.73 -4.18 -2.81
C LEU A 16 -5.60 -5.30 -3.39
N GLU A 17 -5.68 -6.45 -2.71
CA GLU A 17 -6.51 -7.60 -3.09
C GLU A 17 -8.01 -7.24 -3.08
N GLU A 18 -8.44 -6.45 -2.09
CA GLU A 18 -9.81 -5.92 -2.00
C GLU A 18 -10.13 -4.89 -3.11
N HIS A 19 -9.10 -4.27 -3.71
CA HIS A 19 -9.23 -3.17 -4.70
C HIS A 19 -8.60 -3.50 -6.06
N LEU A 20 -8.52 -4.77 -6.46
CA LEU A 20 -7.88 -5.17 -7.73
C LEU A 20 -8.47 -4.50 -8.97
N ASN A 21 -9.78 -4.23 -8.97
CA ASN A 21 -10.46 -3.55 -10.07
C ASN A 21 -10.06 -2.07 -10.21
N HIS A 22 -9.72 -1.41 -9.09
CA HIS A 22 -9.30 -0.01 -9.06
C HIS A 22 -8.30 0.25 -7.92
N PRO A 23 -7.01 -0.09 -8.10
CA PRO A 23 -5.98 -0.11 -7.06
C PRO A 23 -5.38 1.27 -6.78
N TYR A 24 -6.24 2.27 -6.59
CA TYR A 24 -5.86 3.66 -6.36
C TYR A 24 -6.52 4.15 -5.07
N PRO A 25 -5.80 4.10 -3.93
CA PRO A 25 -6.38 4.53 -2.67
C PRO A 25 -6.68 6.02 -2.72
N ASN A 26 -7.86 6.40 -2.26
CA ASN A 26 -8.27 7.78 -2.11
C ASN A 26 -7.55 8.44 -0.91
N SER A 27 -7.76 9.74 -0.70
CA SER A 27 -7.08 10.51 0.37
C SER A 27 -7.34 9.98 1.78
N PHE A 28 -8.56 9.49 2.04
CA PHE A 28 -8.94 8.92 3.33
C PHE A 28 -8.26 7.56 3.55
N GLU A 29 -8.31 6.67 2.56
CA GLU A 29 -7.65 5.36 2.61
C GLU A 29 -6.14 5.48 2.76
N LYS A 30 -5.51 6.43 2.04
CA LYS A 30 -4.08 6.72 2.21
C LYS A 30 -3.77 7.08 3.67
N THR A 31 -4.60 7.91 4.30
CA THR A 31 -4.41 8.29 5.71
C THR A 31 -4.54 7.08 6.64
N GLN A 32 -5.56 6.24 6.43
CA GLN A 32 -5.74 5.02 7.22
C GLN A 32 -4.58 4.03 7.05
N LEU A 33 -4.10 3.85 5.83
CA LEU A 33 -2.97 2.97 5.53
C LEU A 33 -1.67 3.51 6.14
N MET A 34 -1.42 4.82 6.06
CA MET A 34 -0.26 5.45 6.72
C MET A 34 -0.31 5.23 8.24
N PHE A 35 -1.48 5.45 8.86
CA PHE A 35 -1.66 5.22 10.30
C PHE A 35 -1.43 3.75 10.69
N SER A 36 -1.99 2.82 9.92
CA SER A 36 -1.91 1.38 10.22
C SER A 36 -0.52 0.80 9.96
N THR A 37 0.24 1.37 9.03
CA THR A 37 1.54 0.84 8.61
C THR A 37 2.73 1.60 9.16
N GLY A 38 2.51 2.80 9.72
CA GLY A 38 3.56 3.74 10.12
C GLY A 38 4.35 4.34 8.94
N LEU A 39 3.93 4.10 7.70
CA LEU A 39 4.60 4.64 6.52
C LEU A 39 4.25 6.10 6.30
N ASN A 40 5.22 6.86 5.79
CA ASN A 40 4.94 8.17 5.25
C ASN A 40 4.31 8.08 3.84
N GLN A 41 3.76 9.21 3.38
CA GLN A 41 3.05 9.29 2.11
C GLN A 41 3.91 8.86 0.91
N GLN A 42 5.20 9.20 0.91
CA GLN A 42 6.11 8.84 -0.18
C GLN A 42 6.38 7.34 -0.23
N GLN A 43 6.60 6.70 0.92
CA GLN A 43 6.79 5.25 1.04
C GLN A 43 5.54 4.50 0.58
N LEU A 44 4.36 4.94 1.04
CA LEU A 44 3.08 4.35 0.67
C LEU A 44 2.85 4.45 -0.86
N SER A 45 3.07 5.64 -1.42
CA SER A 45 2.90 5.88 -2.86
C SER A 45 3.87 5.05 -3.70
N ASN A 46 5.14 4.99 -3.30
CA ASN A 46 6.15 4.16 -3.96
C ASN A 46 5.81 2.68 -3.88
N TRP A 47 5.27 2.22 -2.75
CA TRP A 47 4.84 0.83 -2.61
C TRP A 47 3.71 0.52 -3.57
N PHE A 48 2.64 1.33 -3.64
CA PHE A 48 1.52 1.09 -4.55
C PHE A 48 1.92 1.13 -6.03
N ILE A 49 2.81 2.05 -6.42
CA ILE A 49 3.33 2.10 -7.79
C ILE A 49 4.02 0.77 -8.15
N ASN A 50 4.88 0.28 -7.26
CA ASN A 50 5.62 -0.97 -7.50
C ASN A 50 4.73 -2.22 -7.38
N ALA A 51 3.78 -2.22 -6.45
CA ALA A 51 2.88 -3.34 -6.22
C ALA A 51 1.95 -3.55 -7.41
N ARG A 52 1.35 -2.47 -7.94
CA ARG A 52 0.54 -2.53 -9.16
C ARG A 52 1.32 -3.10 -10.32
N ARG A 53 2.50 -2.55 -10.64
CA ARG A 53 3.37 -3.04 -11.73
C ARG A 53 3.76 -4.52 -11.65
N ARG A 54 3.68 -5.13 -10.46
CA ARG A 54 4.03 -6.55 -10.24
C ARG A 54 2.81 -7.47 -10.25
N LYS A 55 1.62 -6.94 -10.01
CA LYS A 55 0.39 -7.72 -9.79
C LYS A 55 -0.66 -7.48 -10.89
N ILE A 56 -0.49 -6.43 -11.68
CA ILE A 56 -1.35 -5.95 -12.77
C ILE A 56 -0.43 -5.62 -13.94
#